data_AF-A3JB42-F1
#
_entry.id   AF-A3JB42-F1
#
_cell.length_a   1.000
_cell.length_b   1.000
_cell.length_c   1.000
_cell.angle_alpha   90.00
_cell.angle_beta   90.00
_cell.angle_gamma   90.00
#
_symmetry.space_group_name_H-M   'P 1'
#
loop_
_entity.id
_entity.type
_entity.pdbx_description
1 polymer ?
#
loop_
_entity_poly.entity_id
_entity_poly.type
_entity_poly.pdbx_seq_one_letter_code
_entity_poly.pdbx_strand_id
1 'polypeptide(L)' 'MPTVNTTNSLQVLRPYDQRVIHEIPMDSAETVMGALAKAHQLFQDQSHWRSTRSTY' A
#
# COMPACT_ATOMS: atom_id res chain seq x y z
N MET A 1 -12.34 20.48 25.46
CA MET A 1 -12.23 19.99 24.07
C MET A 1 -11.38 18.74 24.11
N PRO A 2 -11.89 17.54 23.79
CA PRO A 2 -11.04 16.37 23.74
C PRO A 2 -10.13 16.50 22.51
N THR A 3 -8.83 16.50 22.75
CA THR A 3 -7.78 16.52 21.73
C THR A 3 -7.85 15.21 20.96
N VAL A 4 -8.41 15.24 19.75
CA VAL A 4 -8.36 14.10 18.84
C VAL A 4 -6.93 14.02 18.35
N ASN A 5 -6.13 13.15 18.94
CA ASN A 5 -4.86 12.73 18.36
C ASN A 5 -5.20 12.00 17.06
N THR A 6 -5.13 12.71 15.94
CA THR A 6 -5.24 12.13 14.60
C THR A 6 -3.97 11.31 14.33
N THR A 7 -3.93 10.11 14.87
CA THR A 7 -3.05 9.07 14.34
C THR A 7 -3.55 8.81 12.92
N ASN A 8 -2.74 9.11 11.90
CA ASN A 8 -3.08 8.92 10.48
C ASN A 8 -3.14 7.41 10.15
N SER A 9 -4.10 6.69 10.72
CA SER A 9 -4.30 5.27 10.51
C SER A 9 -5.79 4.95 10.36
N LEU A 10 -6.09 3.98 9.50
CA LEU A 10 -7.42 3.45 9.29
C LEU A 10 -7.60 2.21 10.17
N GLN A 11 -8.66 2.20 10.96
CA GLN A 11 -9.02 1.03 11.77
C GLN A 11 -9.79 0.02 10.91
N VAL A 12 -9.30 -1.21 10.89
CA VAL A 12 -10.01 -2.36 10.32
C VAL A 12 -10.81 -3.02 11.44
N LEU A 13 -12.13 -3.06 11.27
CA LEU A 13 -13.05 -3.57 12.27
C LEU A 13 -13.55 -4.97 11.89
N ARG A 14 -13.78 -5.82 12.90
CA ARG A 14 -14.54 -7.07 12.71
C ARG A 14 -16.00 -6.76 12.36
N PRO A 15 -16.58 -7.40 11.33
CA PRO A 15 -17.95 -7.10 10.91
C PRO A 15 -19.01 -7.32 12.00
N TYR A 16 -18.79 -8.28 12.91
CA TYR A 16 -19.82 -8.76 13.82
C TYR A 16 -19.91 -7.99 15.14
N ASP A 17 -18.77 -7.55 15.67
CA ASP A 17 -18.69 -6.88 16.98
C ASP A 17 -18.03 -5.49 16.92
N GLN A 18 -17.71 -5.03 15.71
CA GLN A 18 -17.05 -3.74 15.42
C GLN A 18 -15.76 -3.52 16.21
N ARG A 19 -15.15 -4.57 16.76
CA ARG A 19 -13.87 -4.44 17.45
C ARG A 19 -12.75 -4.31 16.44
N VAL A 20 -11.81 -3.43 16.72
CA VAL A 20 -10.59 -3.25 15.95
C VAL A 20 -9.81 -4.56 15.93
N ILE A 21 -9.43 -5.01 14.73
CA ILE A 21 -8.52 -6.14 14.53
C ILE A 21 -7.18 -5.73 13.95
N HIS A 22 -7.13 -4.57 13.27
CA HIS A 22 -5.91 -4.08 12.68
C HIS A 22 -5.96 -2.57 12.48
N GLU A 23 -4.79 -1.94 12.46
CA GLU A 23 -4.64 -0.53 12.11
C GLU A 23 -3.74 -0.44 10.89
N ILE A 24 -4.24 0.16 9.82
CA ILE A 24 -3.48 0.39 8.58
C ILE A 24 -2.94 1.82 8.65
N PRO A 25 -1.61 2.03 8.73
CA PRO A 25 -1.07 3.37 8.63
C PRO A 25 -1.44 3.97 7.26
N MET A 26 -1.88 5.22 7.25
CA MET A 26 -2.12 5.94 6.01
C MET A 26 -0.79 6.50 5.51
N ASP A 27 -0.40 6.05 4.32
CA ASP A 27 0.77 6.58 3.63
C ASP A 27 0.54 8.03 3.20
N SER A 28 1.60 8.83 3.20
CA SER A 28 1.56 10.19 2.69
C SER A 28 1.53 10.22 1.16
N ALA A 29 1.16 11.38 0.61
CA ALA A 29 1.17 11.58 -0.84
C ALA A 29 2.56 11.35 -1.44
N GLU A 30 3.64 11.70 -0.72
CA GLU A 30 5.02 11.45 -1.16
C GLU A 30 5.33 9.96 -1.31
N THR A 31 4.90 9.13 -0.35
CA THR A 31 5.08 7.67 -0.42
C THR A 31 4.38 7.08 -1.63
N VAL A 32 3.14 7.52 -1.92
CA VAL A 32 2.39 7.09 -3.11
C VAL A 32 3.11 7.47 -4.40
N MET A 33 3.61 8.71 -4.50
CA MET A 33 4.39 9.16 -5.67
C MET A 33 5.67 8.34 -5.86
N GLY A 34 6.39 8.04 -4.78
CA GLY A 34 7.59 7.20 -4.83
C GLY A 34 7.29 5.77 -5.31
N ALA A 35 6.20 5.17 -4.82
CA ALA A 35 5.75 3.86 -5.26
C ALA A 35 5.38 3.85 -6.76
N LEU A 36 4.71 4.90 -7.25
CA LEU A 36 4.36 5.04 -8.66
C LEU A 36 5.61 5.15 -9.56
N ALA A 37 6.58 5.98 -9.17
CA ALA A 37 7.84 6.11 -9.91
C ALA A 37 8.60 4.78 -9.99
N LYS A 38 8.66 4.03 -8.88
CA LYS A 38 9.27 2.70 -8.84
C LYS A 38 8.52 1.69 -9.72
N ALA A 39 7.19 1.69 -9.69
CA ALA A 39 6.38 0.84 -10.56
C ALA A 39 6.65 1.12 -12.05
N HIS A 40 6.80 2.39 -12.43
CA HIS A 40 7.15 2.78 -13.80
C HIS A 40 8.56 2.29 -14.20
N GLN A 41 9.55 2.43 -13.31
CA GLN A 41 10.89 1.92 -13.55
C GLN A 41 10.90 0.40 -13.75
N LEU A 42 10.20 -0.35 -12.89
CA LEU A 42 10.08 -1.81 -13.00
C LEU A 42 9.34 -2.25 -14.27
N PHE A 43 8.38 -1.47 -14.75
CA PHE A 43 7.70 -1.75 -16.01
C PHE A 43 8.63 -1.57 -17.22
N GLN A 44 9.48 -0.55 -17.20
CA GLN A 44 10.50 -0.34 -18.23
C GLN A 44 11.57 -1.43 -18.18
N ASP A 45 11.95 -1.85 -16.97
CA ASP A 45 12.89 -2.94 -16.74
C ASP A 45 12.21 -4.32 -16.85
N GLN A 46 11.87 -4.70 -18.08
CA GLN A 46 11.21 -5.97 -18.40
C GLN A 46 12.08 -7.20 -18.14
N SER A 47 13.36 -7.02 -17.79
CA SER A 47 14.35 -8.09 -17.63
C SER A 47 13.93 -9.12 -16.56
N HIS A 48 13.20 -8.68 -15.54
CA HIS A 48 12.81 -9.53 -14.41
C HIS A 48 11.40 -10.12 -14.51
N TRP A 49 10.44 -9.44 -15.17
CA TRP A 49 9.05 -9.91 -15.27
C TRP A 49 8.71 -10.62 -16.59
N ARG A 50 9.39 -10.30 -17.70
CA ARG A 50 9.19 -10.95 -19.01
C ARG A 50 10.06 -12.18 -19.25
N SER A 51 10.86 -12.60 -18.27
CA SER A 51 11.63 -13.85 -18.29
C SER A 51 10.72 -15.08 -18.06
N THR A 52 9.61 -15.19 -18.80
CA THR A 52 9.02 -16.49 -19.08
C THR A 52 9.61 -16.92 -20.41
N ARG A 53 10.62 -17.80 -20.32
CA ARG A 53 11.19 -18.51 -21.46
C ARG A 53 10.06 -19.01 -22.37
N SER A 54 9.94 -18.41 -23.54
CA SER A 54 9.25 -19.02 -24.67
C SER A 54 10.13 -20.15 -25.19
N THR A 55 9.98 -21.34 -24.60
CA THR A 55 10.45 -22.58 -25.22
C THR A 55 9.29 -23.15 -26.04
N TYR A 56 9.36 -22.92 -27.35
CA TYR A 56 8.77 -23.78 -28.38
C TYR A 56 9.92 -24.26 -29.26
#